data_AF-A0A2W1K1P1-F1
#
_entry.id   AF-A0A2W1K1P1-F1
#
_cell.length_a   1.000
_cell.length_b   1.000
_cell.length_c   1.000
_cell.angle_alpha   90.00
_cell.angle_beta   90.00
_cell.angle_gamma   90.00
#
_symmetry.space_group_name_H-M   'P 1'
#
loop_
_entity.id
_entity.type
_entity.pdbx_description
1 polymer ?
#
loop_
_entity_poly.entity_id
_entity_poly.type
_entity_poly.pdbx_seq_one_letter_code
_entity_poly.pdbx_strand_id
1 'polypeptide(L)'
;MKQESEEQQRILVHLGPTDDHDFWTLAIDTLLSDVETELRASSPKTTVYAQIGACSHWLRPHQTRWTKAGGFAWPSGYDGGRDSRLGLPEFDWSVLLHWSKDNQAWQCAKKFIGKRRLLLRAAFPTRTGHHHQAAVHTLWSPGSPTKPREKVRCFYGFRKLSGKWKAIAKEQLTL
;
A
#
# COMPACT_ATOMS: atom_id res chain seq x y z
N MET A 1 -14.81 -13.11 -15.08
CA MET A 1 -14.30 -11.94 -14.33
C MET A 1 -14.51 -12.22 -12.85
N LYS A 2 -13.47 -12.04 -12.02
CA LYS A 2 -13.64 -12.12 -10.57
C LYS A 2 -14.36 -10.84 -10.14
N GLN A 3 -15.39 -10.96 -9.32
CA GLN A 3 -16.14 -9.78 -8.83
C GLN A 3 -15.26 -9.03 -7.83
N GLU A 4 -15.13 -7.71 -8.01
CA GLU A 4 -14.41 -6.83 -7.08
C GLU A 4 -15.12 -6.79 -5.74
N SER A 5 -14.34 -6.83 -4.65
CA SER A 5 -14.86 -6.69 -3.30
C SER A 5 -15.32 -5.25 -3.02
N GLU A 6 -16.12 -5.06 -1.96
CA GLU A 6 -16.67 -3.75 -1.60
C GLU A 6 -15.55 -2.73 -1.32
N GLU A 7 -14.48 -3.16 -0.63
CA GLU A 7 -13.31 -2.33 -0.35
C GLU A 7 -12.53 -1.96 -1.62
N GLN A 8 -12.45 -2.86 -2.60
CA GLN A 8 -11.86 -2.55 -3.90
C GLN A 8 -12.68 -1.50 -4.62
N GLN A 9 -13.99 -1.70 -4.75
CA GLN A 9 -14.89 -0.73 -5.39
C GLN A 9 -14.78 0.65 -4.74
N ARG A 10 -14.65 0.70 -3.41
CA ARG A 10 -14.49 1.96 -2.68
C ARG A 10 -13.20 2.69 -2.99
N ILE A 11 -12.14 1.97 -3.34
CA ILE A 11 -10.86 2.55 -3.77
C ILE A 11 -10.92 2.92 -5.26
N LEU A 12 -11.43 2.02 -6.09
CA LEU A 12 -11.43 2.13 -7.55
C LEU A 12 -12.31 3.27 -8.07
N VAL A 13 -13.36 3.66 -7.33
CA VAL A 13 -14.20 4.83 -7.68
C VAL A 13 -13.43 6.16 -7.67
N HIS A 14 -12.27 6.21 -7.01
CA HIS A 14 -11.44 7.42 -6.93
C HIS A 14 -10.36 7.50 -8.01
N LEU A 15 -10.26 6.52 -8.91
CA LEU A 15 -9.26 6.52 -9.97
C LEU A 15 -9.52 7.64 -10.98
N GLY A 16 -8.45 8.34 -11.34
CA GLY A 16 -8.47 9.30 -12.44
C GLY A 16 -8.40 8.60 -13.81
N PRO A 17 -8.66 9.34 -14.90
CA PRO A 17 -8.64 8.78 -16.26
C PRO A 17 -7.27 8.26 -16.70
N THR A 18 -6.19 8.66 -16.02
CA THR A 18 -4.81 8.24 -16.29
C THR A 18 -4.35 7.06 -15.44
N ASP A 19 -5.19 6.58 -14.52
CA ASP A 19 -4.86 5.45 -13.67
C ASP A 19 -5.25 4.14 -14.36
N ASP A 20 -4.33 3.18 -14.36
CA ASP A 20 -4.56 1.85 -14.90
C ASP A 20 -5.33 1.01 -13.89
N HIS A 21 -6.59 0.70 -14.20
CA HIS A 21 -7.48 -0.06 -13.35
C HIS A 21 -6.90 -1.44 -12.97
N ASP A 22 -6.32 -2.16 -13.93
CA ASP A 22 -5.76 -3.50 -13.70
C ASP A 22 -4.56 -3.46 -12.74
N PHE A 23 -3.75 -2.40 -12.81
CA PHE A 23 -2.69 -2.19 -11.83
C PHE A 23 -3.26 -2.03 -10.42
N TRP A 24 -4.25 -1.16 -10.25
CA TRP A 24 -4.81 -0.85 -8.94
C TRP A 24 -5.49 -2.06 -8.31
N THR A 25 -6.30 -2.80 -9.07
CA THR A 25 -6.92 -4.05 -8.59
C THR A 25 -5.85 -5.05 -8.14
N LEU A 26 -4.83 -5.31 -8.98
CA LEU A 26 -3.76 -6.24 -8.65
C LEU A 26 -2.96 -5.79 -7.41
N ALA A 27 -2.64 -4.51 -7.30
CA ALA A 27 -1.84 -4.00 -6.21
C ALA A 27 -2.61 -4.01 -4.88
N ILE A 28 -3.92 -3.73 -4.89
CA ILE A 28 -4.79 -3.87 -3.71
C ILE A 28 -4.85 -5.34 -3.28
N ASP A 29 -5.14 -6.25 -4.22
CA ASP A 29 -5.21 -7.70 -3.94
C ASP A 29 -3.91 -8.23 -3.34
N THR A 30 -2.78 -7.89 -3.97
CA THR A 30 -1.44 -8.32 -3.52
C THR A 30 -1.17 -7.83 -2.11
N LEU A 31 -1.44 -6.55 -1.84
CA LEU A 31 -1.20 -5.94 -0.54
C LEU A 31 -2.10 -6.54 0.55
N LEU A 32 -3.42 -6.57 0.31
CA LEU A 32 -4.38 -7.02 1.31
C LEU A 32 -4.18 -8.51 1.61
N SER A 33 -3.96 -9.36 0.60
CA SER A 33 -3.69 -10.79 0.80
C SER A 33 -2.47 -11.04 1.68
N ASP A 34 -1.38 -10.28 1.46
CA ASP A 34 -0.17 -10.41 2.28
C ASP A 34 -0.42 -10.01 3.73
N VAL A 35 -1.15 -8.92 3.95
CA VAL A 35 -1.47 -8.41 5.29
C VAL A 35 -2.44 -9.34 6.01
N GLU A 36 -3.45 -9.85 5.31
CA GLU A 36 -4.39 -10.85 5.85
C GLU A 36 -3.66 -12.09 6.33
N THR A 37 -2.66 -12.54 5.57
CA THR A 37 -1.81 -13.68 5.97
C THR A 37 -1.07 -13.37 7.28
N GLU A 38 -0.50 -12.17 7.42
CA GLU A 38 0.14 -11.73 8.67
C GLU A 38 -0.86 -11.63 9.84
N LEU A 39 -2.07 -11.13 9.58
CA LEU A 39 -3.11 -10.95 10.60
C LEU A 39 -3.67 -12.28 11.11
N ARG A 40 -3.90 -13.23 10.21
CA ARG A 40 -4.35 -14.59 10.56
C ARG A 40 -3.28 -15.31 11.39
N ALA A 41 -2.01 -15.17 11.01
CA ALA A 41 -0.89 -15.80 11.73
C ALA A 41 -0.64 -15.22 13.12
N SER A 42 -0.77 -13.89 13.29
CA SER A 42 -0.45 -13.21 14.55
C SER A 42 -1.64 -13.04 15.50
N SER A 43 -2.87 -13.04 14.97
CA SER A 43 -4.10 -12.80 15.74
C SER A 43 -3.98 -11.61 16.70
N PRO A 44 -3.67 -10.39 16.20
CA PRO A 44 -3.30 -9.27 17.05
C PRO A 44 -4.47 -8.88 17.96
N LYS A 45 -4.18 -8.55 19.23
CA LYS A 45 -5.20 -8.07 20.18
C LYS A 45 -5.66 -6.66 19.84
N THR A 46 -4.74 -5.82 19.36
CA THR A 46 -4.99 -4.43 18.96
C THR A 46 -5.83 -4.36 17.68
N THR A 47 -6.68 -3.33 17.56
CA THR A 47 -7.42 -3.05 16.32
C THR A 47 -6.47 -2.70 15.19
N VAL A 48 -6.74 -3.22 13.99
CA VAL A 48 -5.90 -3.02 12.81
C VAL A 48 -6.67 -2.24 11.75
N TYR A 49 -6.00 -1.24 11.18
CA TYR A 49 -6.50 -0.45 10.07
C TYR A 49 -5.50 -0.48 8.91
N ALA A 50 -6.03 -0.33 7.69
CA ALA A 50 -5.26 -0.02 6.50
C ALA A 50 -5.76 1.30 5.91
N GLN A 51 -4.85 2.19 5.54
CA GLN A 51 -5.13 3.42 4.81
C GLN A 51 -4.41 3.35 3.48
N ILE A 52 -5.17 3.13 2.40
CA ILE A 52 -4.66 2.99 1.04
C ILE A 52 -4.95 4.29 0.30
N GLY A 53 -3.93 4.89 -0.29
CA GLY A 53 -4.08 6.18 -0.95
C GLY A 53 -3.21 6.35 -2.18
N ALA A 54 -3.66 7.24 -3.05
CA ALA A 54 -2.95 7.66 -4.25
C ALA A 54 -1.88 8.70 -3.93
N CYS A 55 -0.76 8.63 -4.65
CA CYS A 55 0.34 9.58 -4.56
C CYS A 55 0.82 9.96 -5.96
N SER A 56 0.63 11.24 -6.31
CA SER A 56 1.15 11.88 -7.52
C SER A 56 2.58 12.43 -7.37
N HIS A 57 3.08 12.57 -6.14
CA HIS A 57 4.33 13.26 -5.81
C HIS A 57 5.40 12.32 -5.23
N TRP A 58 5.92 11.41 -6.06
CA TRP A 58 7.06 10.58 -5.69
C TRP A 58 8.36 11.38 -5.72
N LEU A 59 9.24 11.18 -4.75
CA LEU A 59 10.50 11.90 -4.68
C LEU A 59 11.45 11.41 -5.78
N ARG A 60 11.87 12.33 -6.67
CA ARG A 60 12.95 12.13 -7.65
C ARG A 60 12.89 10.76 -8.36
N PRO A 61 11.77 10.41 -9.01
CA PRO A 61 11.58 9.08 -9.62
C PRO A 61 12.65 8.74 -10.67
N HIS A 62 13.33 9.76 -11.21
CA HIS A 62 14.40 9.61 -12.20
C HIS A 62 15.82 9.60 -11.64
N GLN A 63 16.04 10.02 -10.38
CA GLN A 63 17.40 10.13 -9.81
C GLN A 63 17.74 8.99 -8.83
N THR A 64 16.74 8.42 -8.16
CA THR A 64 16.92 7.32 -7.20
C THR A 64 16.11 6.11 -7.63
N ARG A 65 16.74 4.94 -7.63
CA ARG A 65 16.15 3.68 -8.10
C ARG A 65 16.15 2.62 -7.02
N TRP A 66 15.05 1.88 -6.91
CA TRP A 66 15.02 0.61 -6.19
C TRP A 66 15.46 -0.48 -7.16
N THR A 67 16.67 -1.02 -7.02
CA THR A 67 17.33 -1.86 -8.03
C THR A 67 16.74 -3.28 -8.16
N LYS A 68 15.80 -3.65 -7.29
CA LYS A 68 15.18 -4.98 -7.28
C LYS A 68 14.43 -5.28 -8.57
N ALA A 69 14.51 -6.52 -9.05
CA ALA A 69 13.86 -7.02 -10.26
C ALA A 69 14.05 -6.16 -11.53
N GLY A 70 15.24 -5.60 -11.71
CA GLY A 70 15.58 -4.77 -12.89
C GLY A 70 15.26 -3.29 -12.74
N GLY A 71 14.89 -2.83 -11.54
CA GLY A 71 14.80 -1.42 -11.22
C GLY A 71 13.39 -0.85 -11.24
N PHE A 72 13.06 -0.06 -10.22
CA PHE A 72 11.88 0.78 -10.11
C PHE A 72 12.27 2.20 -9.70
N ALA A 73 11.39 3.17 -9.93
CA ALA A 73 11.50 4.46 -9.25
C ALA A 73 11.49 4.23 -7.73
N TRP A 74 12.37 4.89 -6.99
CA TRP A 74 12.47 4.68 -5.55
C TRP A 74 11.16 5.07 -4.85
N PRO A 75 10.47 4.12 -4.18
CA PRO A 75 9.13 4.37 -3.67
C PRO A 75 9.19 4.96 -2.26
N SER A 76 9.77 6.16 -2.11
CA SER A 76 9.68 6.91 -0.85
C SER A 76 9.33 8.38 -1.09
N GLY A 77 8.83 9.02 -0.04
CA GLY A 77 8.45 10.43 -0.01
C GLY A 77 8.87 11.10 1.29
N TYR A 78 8.43 12.34 1.47
CA TYR A 78 8.64 13.11 2.70
C TYR A 78 7.62 12.68 3.74
N ASP A 79 8.06 12.13 4.88
CA ASP A 79 7.19 11.94 6.06
C ASP A 79 7.85 12.69 7.20
N GLY A 80 7.26 13.83 7.59
CA GLY A 80 7.70 14.63 8.73
C GLY A 80 9.06 15.32 8.54
N GLY A 81 9.03 16.64 8.39
CA GLY A 81 10.22 17.49 8.27
C GLY A 81 10.87 17.42 6.88
N ARG A 82 11.48 18.53 6.46
CA ARG A 82 12.08 18.71 5.11
C ARG A 82 13.19 17.70 4.77
N ASP A 83 13.61 16.84 5.71
CA ASP A 83 14.81 16.01 5.64
C ASP A 83 14.58 14.48 5.67
N SER A 84 13.36 13.97 5.93
CA SER A 84 13.11 12.52 5.98
C SER A 84 12.78 11.94 4.60
N ARG A 85 13.82 11.57 3.83
CA ARG A 85 13.69 10.91 2.51
C ARG A 85 13.15 9.48 2.58
N LEU A 86 12.94 8.94 3.77
CA LEU A 86 12.53 7.56 4.00
C LEU A 86 11.04 7.41 4.31
N GLY A 87 10.31 8.52 4.33
CA GLY A 87 8.91 8.61 4.66
C GLY A 87 7.94 8.01 3.66
N LEU A 88 6.71 7.74 4.10
CA LEU A 88 5.59 7.46 3.22
C LEU A 88 5.05 8.79 2.67
N PRO A 89 4.90 8.95 1.34
CA PRO A 89 4.44 10.22 0.77
C PRO A 89 3.02 10.60 1.21
N GLU A 90 2.69 11.87 1.07
CA GLU A 90 1.32 12.35 1.27
C GLU A 90 0.37 11.78 0.22
N PHE A 91 -0.89 11.60 0.63
CA PHE A 91 -1.92 11.05 -0.22
C PHE A 91 -2.72 12.17 -0.87
N ASP A 92 -2.93 12.10 -2.19
CA ASP A 92 -3.87 12.96 -2.89
C ASP A 92 -5.31 12.66 -2.41
N TRP A 93 -5.60 11.38 -2.19
CA TRP A 93 -6.78 10.85 -1.53
C TRP A 93 -6.47 9.51 -0.88
N SER A 94 -7.27 9.10 0.11
CA SER A 94 -7.13 7.77 0.71
C SER A 94 -8.45 7.20 1.19
N VAL A 95 -8.54 5.87 1.21
CA VAL A 95 -9.62 5.09 1.79
C VAL A 95 -9.10 4.41 3.05
N LEU A 96 -9.92 4.44 4.10
CA LEU A 96 -9.64 3.79 5.37
C LEU A 96 -10.43 2.47 5.46
N LEU A 97 -9.72 1.40 5.76
CA LEU A 97 -10.25 0.06 5.98
C LEU A 97 -9.97 -0.38 7.42
N HIS A 98 -10.88 -1.16 7.98
CA HIS A 98 -10.81 -1.79 9.29
C HIS A 98 -10.81 -3.31 9.13
N TRP A 99 -9.91 -4.00 9.83
CA TRP A 99 -9.92 -5.45 9.87
C TRP A 99 -10.95 -5.97 10.89
N SER A 100 -12.00 -6.62 10.42
CA SER A 100 -12.95 -7.33 11.27
C SER A 100 -12.40 -8.71 11.64
N LYS A 101 -12.15 -8.93 12.93
CA LYS A 101 -11.69 -10.24 13.43
C LYS A 101 -12.78 -11.29 13.36
N ASP A 102 -14.04 -10.89 13.53
CA ASP A 102 -15.18 -11.81 13.54
C ASP A 102 -15.40 -12.41 12.14
N ASN A 103 -15.29 -11.56 11.12
CA ASN A 103 -15.52 -11.96 9.73
C ASN A 103 -14.24 -12.31 8.98
N GLN A 104 -13.06 -12.12 9.60
CA GLN A 104 -11.75 -12.29 8.97
C GLN A 104 -11.66 -11.56 7.61
N ALA A 105 -12.17 -10.32 7.58
CA ALA A 105 -12.34 -9.53 6.36
C ALA A 105 -12.12 -8.04 6.60
N TRP A 106 -11.69 -7.34 5.55
CA TRP A 106 -11.63 -5.89 5.54
C TRP A 106 -13.01 -5.27 5.40
N GLN A 107 -13.23 -4.16 6.10
CA GLN A 107 -14.46 -3.39 6.05
C GLN A 107 -14.15 -1.91 5.86
N CYS A 108 -14.95 -1.21 5.06
CA CYS A 108 -14.82 0.22 4.90
C CYS A 108 -15.06 0.96 6.23
N ALA A 109 -14.15 1.85 6.60
CA ALA A 109 -14.24 2.66 7.81
C ALA A 109 -14.26 4.15 7.47
N LYS A 110 -15.16 4.91 8.10
CA LYS A 110 -15.21 6.37 7.93
C LYS A 110 -14.21 7.10 8.83
N LYS A 111 -13.89 6.51 9.98
CA LYS A 111 -12.98 7.07 10.98
C LYS A 111 -12.35 5.95 11.79
N PHE A 112 -11.26 6.27 12.46
CA PHE A 112 -10.67 5.38 13.44
C PHE A 112 -11.54 5.25 14.69
N ILE A 113 -11.53 4.06 15.27
CA ILE A 113 -12.20 3.74 16.54
C ILE A 113 -11.12 3.31 17.54
N GLY A 114 -11.23 3.81 18.78
CA GLY A 114 -10.33 3.47 19.88
C GLY A 114 -9.04 4.30 19.92
N LYS A 115 -8.35 4.24 21.07
CA LYS A 115 -7.11 4.99 21.33
C LYS A 115 -5.84 4.27 20.85
N ARG A 116 -5.82 2.92 20.88
CA ARG A 116 -4.68 2.10 20.46
C ARG A 116 -5.02 1.35 19.19
N ARG A 117 -4.19 1.46 18.17
CA ARG A 117 -4.37 0.82 16.87
C ARG A 117 -3.03 0.53 16.21
N LEU A 118 -3.04 -0.48 15.34
CA LEU A 118 -2.03 -0.64 14.30
C LEU A 118 -2.58 -0.04 13.01
N LEU A 119 -1.76 0.73 12.31
CA LEU A 119 -2.12 1.36 11.04
C LEU A 119 -1.08 1.00 9.99
N LEU A 120 -1.53 0.33 8.94
CA LEU A 120 -0.80 0.19 7.69
C LEU A 120 -1.17 1.35 6.77
N ARG A 121 -0.22 2.22 6.45
CA ARG A 121 -0.39 3.20 5.36
C ARG A 121 0.22 2.64 4.09
N ALA A 122 -0.46 2.80 2.96
CA ALA A 122 0.01 2.32 1.66
C ALA A 122 -0.16 3.41 0.58
N ALA A 123 0.95 3.79 -0.05
CA ALA A 123 1.01 4.77 -1.12
C ALA A 123 1.12 4.09 -2.49
N PHE A 124 0.14 4.35 -3.34
CA PHE A 124 0.05 3.83 -4.69
C PHE A 124 0.33 4.97 -5.69
N PRO A 125 1.11 4.74 -6.74
CA PRO A 125 1.38 5.78 -7.73
C PRO A 125 0.13 6.08 -8.57
N THR A 126 -0.08 7.35 -8.89
CA THR A 126 -1.05 7.76 -9.91
C THR A 126 -0.42 7.74 -11.30
N ARG A 127 -1.24 7.98 -12.34
CA ARG A 127 -0.83 8.07 -13.75
C ARG A 127 -0.25 6.75 -14.29
N THR A 128 -0.66 5.63 -13.67
CA THR A 128 -0.15 4.29 -13.97
C THR A 128 -0.46 3.80 -15.39
N GLY A 129 -1.46 4.40 -16.06
CA GLY A 129 -1.75 4.15 -17.47
C GLY A 129 -0.63 4.55 -18.43
N HIS A 130 0.26 5.46 -18.01
CA HIS A 130 1.42 5.90 -18.80
C HIS A 130 2.70 5.13 -18.47
N HIS A 131 2.63 4.08 -17.64
CA HIS A 131 3.81 3.42 -17.09
C HIS A 131 3.80 1.91 -17.36
N HIS A 132 4.99 1.35 -17.56
CA HIS A 132 5.19 -0.11 -17.67
C HIS A 132 5.69 -0.72 -16.36
N GLN A 133 5.96 0.10 -15.35
CA GLN A 133 6.38 -0.34 -14.04
C GLN A 133 5.92 0.65 -12.97
N ALA A 134 5.64 0.13 -11.78
CA ALA A 134 5.15 0.90 -10.65
C ALA A 134 5.67 0.29 -9.36
N ALA A 135 5.86 1.11 -8.33
CA ALA A 135 6.23 0.66 -7.01
C ALA A 135 5.26 1.22 -5.97
N VAL A 136 4.84 0.37 -5.05
CA VAL A 136 3.96 0.71 -3.92
C VAL A 136 4.78 0.69 -2.64
N HIS A 137 4.58 1.70 -1.80
CA HIS A 137 5.24 1.81 -0.51
C HIS A 137 4.23 1.62 0.61
N THR A 138 4.58 0.80 1.59
CA THR A 138 3.79 0.58 2.79
C THR A 138 4.59 0.85 4.04
N LEU A 139 3.91 1.33 5.06
CA LEU A 139 4.50 1.61 6.36
C LEU A 139 3.51 1.27 7.48
N TRP A 140 3.96 0.46 8.42
CA TRP A 140 3.24 0.19 9.66
C TRP A 140 3.58 1.21 10.76
N SER A 141 2.58 1.55 11.57
CA SER A 141 2.73 2.39 12.76
C SER A 141 1.78 1.95 13.89
N PRO A 142 2.21 1.93 15.16
CA PRO A 142 3.60 2.13 15.63
C PRO A 142 4.52 0.94 15.32
N GLY A 143 3.96 -0.19 14.91
CA GLY A 143 4.65 -1.39 14.43
C GLY A 143 3.68 -2.30 13.68
N SER A 144 4.10 -3.51 13.31
CA SER A 144 3.24 -4.46 12.61
C SER A 144 2.57 -5.46 13.56
N PRO A 145 1.55 -6.22 13.10
CA PRO A 145 0.92 -7.28 13.89
C PRO A 145 1.91 -8.30 14.47
N THR A 146 2.95 -8.68 13.71
CA THR A 146 3.99 -9.60 14.16
C THR A 146 5.15 -8.92 14.89
N LYS A 147 5.38 -7.63 14.61
CA LYS A 147 6.48 -6.83 15.15
C LYS A 147 5.97 -5.52 15.76
N PRO A 148 5.27 -5.56 16.90
CA PRO A 148 4.55 -4.39 17.42
C PRO A 148 5.45 -3.25 17.93
N ARG A 149 6.77 -3.49 18.05
CA ARG A 149 7.77 -2.52 18.53
C ARG A 149 8.76 -2.07 17.45
N GLU A 150 8.66 -2.61 16.24
CA GLU A 150 9.59 -2.31 15.16
C GLU A 150 8.84 -1.60 14.03
N LYS A 151 9.47 -0.59 13.45
CA LYS A 151 8.88 0.12 12.33
C LYS A 151 9.09 -0.73 11.08
N VAL A 152 8.01 -1.31 10.57
CA VAL A 152 8.03 -2.17 9.39
C VAL A 152 7.62 -1.39 8.17
N ARG A 153 8.49 -1.35 7.15
CA ARG A 153 8.17 -0.85 5.82
C ARG A 153 8.23 -1.97 4.80
N CYS A 154 7.42 -1.89 3.76
CA CYS A 154 7.51 -2.82 2.65
C CYS A 154 7.32 -2.12 1.31
N PHE A 155 8.09 -2.54 0.32
CA PHE A 155 8.00 -2.12 -1.06
C PHE A 155 7.50 -3.27 -1.93
N TYR A 156 6.57 -2.96 -2.82
CA TYR A 156 6.06 -3.89 -3.82
C TYR A 156 6.35 -3.33 -5.21
N GLY A 157 6.89 -4.16 -6.09
CA GLY A 157 7.23 -3.77 -7.46
C GLY A 157 6.35 -4.50 -8.46
N PHE A 158 5.74 -3.73 -9.36
CA PHE A 158 4.81 -4.22 -10.37
C PHE A 158 5.33 -3.87 -11.76
N ARG A 159 5.20 -4.79 -12.72
CA ARG A 159 5.60 -4.56 -14.10
C ARG A 159 4.53 -5.07 -15.06
N LYS A 160 4.31 -4.31 -16.13
CA LYS A 160 3.43 -4.67 -17.25
C LYS A 160 4.20 -5.56 -18.22
N LEU A 161 3.91 -6.86 -18.22
CA LEU A 161 4.51 -7.86 -19.07
C LEU A 161 3.47 -8.35 -20.09
N SER A 162 3.77 -8.19 -21.38
CA SER A 162 2.83 -8.52 -22.48
C SER A 162 1.45 -7.89 -22.28
N GLY A 163 1.42 -6.61 -21.89
CA GLY A 163 0.19 -5.86 -21.65
C GLY A 163 -0.51 -6.11 -20.31
N LYS A 164 -0.04 -7.06 -19.48
CA LYS A 164 -0.66 -7.40 -18.19
C LYS A 164 0.23 -7.05 -17.02
N TRP A 165 -0.32 -6.44 -15.97
CA TRP A 165 0.41 -6.18 -14.74
C TRP A 165 0.71 -7.47 -13.97
N LYS A 166 1.90 -7.53 -13.37
CA LYS A 166 2.33 -8.59 -12.45
C LYS A 166 3.11 -7.98 -11.28
N ALA A 167 2.89 -8.50 -10.08
CA ALA A 167 3.79 -8.28 -8.96
C ALA A 167 5.07 -9.11 -9.19
N ILE A 168 6.23 -8.46 -9.21
CA ILE A 168 7.53 -9.09 -9.52
C ILE A 168 8.60 -8.87 -8.45
N ALA A 169 8.35 -8.00 -7.48
CA ALA A 169 9.28 -7.73 -6.40
C ALA A 169 8.53 -7.43 -5.11
N LYS A 170 9.09 -7.89 -4.00
CA LYS A 170 8.71 -7.51 -2.64
C LYS A 170 9.97 -7.33 -1.81
N GLU A 171 9.98 -6.32 -0.95
CA GLU A 171 11.06 -6.12 0.01
C GLU A 171 10.50 -5.55 1.30
N GLN A 172 10.68 -6.26 2.39
CA GLN A 172 10.35 -5.78 3.72
C GLN A 172 11.64 -5.34 4.41
N LEU A 173 11.60 -4.16 5.02
CA LEU A 173 12.70 -3.62 5.80
C LEU A 173 12.18 -3.34 7.22
N THR A 174 12.96 -3.76 8.20
CA THR A 174 12.74 -3.43 9.60
C THR A 174 13.69 -2.29 9.96
N LEU A 175 13.17 -1.23 10.56
CA LEU A 175 13.95 -0.06 11.01
C LEU A 175 14.14 -0.09 12.52
#